data_AF-R5VAM9-F1
#
_entry.id   AF-R5VAM9-F1
#
_cell.length_a   1.000
_cell.length_b   1.000
_cell.length_c   1.000
_cell.angle_alpha   90.00
_cell.angle_beta   90.00
_cell.angle_gamma   90.00
#
_symmetry.space_group_name_H-M   'P 1'
#
loop_
_entity.id
_entity.type
_entity.pdbx_description
1 polymer ?
#
loop_
_entity_poly.entity_id
_entity_poly.type
_entity_poly.pdbx_seq_one_letter_code
_entity_poly.pdbx_strand_id
1 'polypeptide(L)'
;MSRVNFDTLLEAGCHFGHLKRKWNPAMAPYIFMERNGIHIIDLNKTVAKVEEAAEALKQIAKSGKKILFVATKKQAKQVVAEKAASVNMPYVIERWPGGMLTNFPTIRKAVKKMATIDKLTNDGTYSNLSKREILQISRQRAKLEKNLGSIADLTRLPSALLLSTN
;
A
#
# COMPACT_ATOMS: atom_id res chain seq x y z
N MET A 1 -8.81 -0.89 -22.99
CA MET A 1 -8.66 -0.62 -21.54
C MET A 1 -9.50 0.58 -21.21
N SER A 2 -10.34 0.54 -20.16
CA SER A 2 -11.07 1.74 -19.73
C SER A 2 -10.04 2.76 -19.24
N ARG A 3 -9.98 3.92 -19.89
CA ARG A 3 -9.19 5.05 -19.41
C ARG A 3 -10.04 5.83 -18.41
N VAL A 4 -9.38 6.36 -17.38
CA VAL A 4 -10.02 7.32 -16.48
C VAL A 4 -10.38 8.55 -17.30
N ASN A 5 -11.62 9.02 -17.18
CA ASN A 5 -12.09 10.23 -17.85
C ASN A 5 -12.55 11.27 -16.82
N PHE A 6 -12.73 12.50 -17.27
CA PHE A 6 -13.13 13.61 -16.40
C PHE A 6 -14.46 13.33 -15.69
N ASP A 7 -15.47 12.87 -16.43
CA ASP A 7 -16.83 12.68 -15.92
C ASP A 7 -16.88 11.66 -14.78
N THR A 8 -16.18 10.52 -14.93
CA THR A 8 -16.12 9.50 -13.87
C THR A 8 -15.45 10.01 -12.59
N LEU A 9 -14.40 10.84 -12.72
CA LEU A 9 -13.76 11.48 -11.56
C LEU A 9 -14.64 12.55 -10.92
N LEU A 10 -15.42 13.27 -11.73
CA LEU A 10 -16.35 14.28 -11.26
C LEU A 10 -17.48 13.64 -10.46
N GLU A 11 -18.12 12.61 -11.00
CA GLU A 11 -19.18 11.83 -10.36
C GLU A 11 -18.69 11.15 -9.07
N ALA A 12 -17.47 10.63 -9.07
CA ALA A 12 -16.85 10.03 -7.87
C ALA A 12 -16.41 11.06 -6.81
N GLY A 13 -16.52 12.37 -7.09
CA GLY A 13 -16.12 13.41 -6.15
C GLY A 13 -14.61 13.55 -5.96
N CYS A 14 -13.78 13.09 -6.91
CA CYS A 14 -12.32 13.13 -6.80
C CYS A 14 -11.73 14.56 -6.87
N HIS A 15 -12.55 15.56 -7.24
CA HIS A 15 -12.15 16.96 -7.34
C HIS A 15 -12.08 17.66 -5.98
N PHE A 16 -12.62 17.08 -4.90
CA PHE A 16 -12.58 17.69 -3.59
C PHE A 16 -11.21 17.52 -2.92
N GLY A 17 -10.53 18.64 -2.68
CA GLY A 17 -9.31 18.73 -1.90
C GLY A 17 -9.56 18.96 -0.41
N HIS A 18 -8.55 19.53 0.26
CA HIS A 18 -8.64 19.90 1.67
C HIS A 18 -9.06 21.36 1.89
N LEU A 19 -9.30 21.73 3.15
CA LEU A 19 -9.52 23.11 3.58
C LEU A 19 -8.31 23.98 3.23
N LYS A 20 -8.55 25.25 2.89
CA LYS A 20 -7.52 26.24 2.55
C LYS A 20 -6.35 26.29 3.53
N ARG A 21 -6.64 26.23 4.84
CA ARG A 21 -5.60 26.26 5.89
C ARG A 21 -4.67 25.05 5.94
N LYS A 22 -4.99 23.95 5.25
CA LYS A 22 -4.21 22.70 5.24
C LYS A 22 -3.51 22.45 3.90
N TRP A 23 -3.46 23.45 3.02
CA TRP A 23 -2.88 23.28 1.69
C TRP A 23 -1.35 23.39 1.69
N ASN A 24 -0.72 22.80 0.69
CA ASN A 24 0.70 22.98 0.39
C ASN A 24 0.83 23.94 -0.80
N PRO A 25 1.60 25.04 -0.71
CA PRO A 25 1.80 25.99 -1.81
C PRO A 25 2.26 25.36 -3.13
N ALA A 26 3.02 24.27 -3.08
CA ALA A 26 3.45 23.53 -4.27
C ALA A 26 2.28 22.92 -5.07
N MET A 27 1.09 22.84 -4.47
CA MET A 27 -0.13 22.35 -5.13
C MET A 27 -0.85 23.43 -5.93
N ALA A 28 -0.42 24.71 -5.88
CA ALA A 28 -1.06 25.80 -6.62
C ALA A 28 -1.31 25.47 -8.11
N PRO A 29 -0.37 24.85 -8.86
CA PRO A 29 -0.61 24.50 -10.25
C PRO A 29 -1.69 23.44 -10.47
N TYR A 30 -2.08 22.69 -9.45
CA TYR A 30 -3.08 21.60 -9.54
C TYR A 30 -4.44 22.00 -8.96
N ILE A 31 -4.54 23.18 -8.34
CA ILE A 31 -5.79 23.72 -7.79
C ILE A 31 -6.48 24.50 -8.90
N PHE A 32 -7.73 24.14 -9.19
CA PHE A 32 -8.57 24.84 -10.14
C PHE A 32 -9.15 26.13 -9.51
N MET A 33 -9.78 25.99 -8.35
CA MET A 33 -10.35 27.13 -7.61
C MET A 33 -10.56 26.79 -6.13
N GLU A 34 -11.02 27.77 -5.34
CA GLU A 34 -11.51 27.58 -3.98
C GLU A 34 -13.02 27.85 -3.94
N ARG A 35 -13.79 26.97 -3.28
CA ARG A 35 -15.23 27.17 -3.03
C ARG A 35 -15.55 26.79 -1.59
N ASN A 36 -16.21 27.69 -0.86
CA ASN A 36 -16.59 27.48 0.54
C ASN A 36 -15.41 27.03 1.44
N GLY A 37 -14.21 27.57 1.20
CA GLY A 37 -13.01 27.23 1.97
C GLY A 37 -12.36 25.88 1.65
N ILE A 38 -12.83 25.16 0.62
CA ILE A 38 -12.28 23.90 0.13
C ILE A 38 -11.62 24.13 -1.23
N HIS A 39 -10.43 23.58 -1.43
CA HIS A 39 -9.78 23.58 -2.73
C HIS A 39 -10.41 22.55 -3.67
N ILE A 40 -10.69 22.98 -4.91
CA ILE A 40 -11.13 22.11 -6.01
C ILE A 40 -9.92 21.80 -6.86
N ILE A 41 -9.65 20.52 -7.08
CA ILE A 41 -8.52 20.00 -7.86
C ILE A 41 -8.90 20.01 -9.34
N ASP A 42 -7.96 20.41 -10.20
CA ASP A 42 -8.12 20.35 -11.64
C ASP A 42 -8.10 18.89 -12.13
N LEU A 43 -9.29 18.40 -12.50
CA LEU A 43 -9.45 17.03 -12.99
C LEU A 43 -8.84 16.81 -14.38
N ASN A 44 -8.73 17.83 -15.24
CA ASN A 44 -8.08 17.66 -16.55
C ASN A 44 -6.59 17.34 -16.36
N LYS A 45 -5.95 18.04 -15.43
CA LYS A 45 -4.57 17.74 -15.03
C LYS A 45 -4.45 16.37 -14.38
N THR A 46 -5.45 15.99 -13.58
CA THR A 46 -5.48 14.67 -12.92
C THR A 46 -5.57 13.55 -13.95
N VAL A 47 -6.46 13.64 -14.96
CA VAL A 47 -6.58 12.65 -16.03
C VAL A 47 -5.25 12.49 -16.77
N ALA A 48 -4.62 13.59 -17.18
CA ALA A 48 -3.33 13.55 -17.87
C ALA A 48 -2.23 12.89 -17.02
N LYS A 49 -2.15 13.23 -15.72
CA LYS A 49 -1.15 12.66 -14.80
C LYS A 49 -1.41 11.21 -14.43
N VAL A 50 -2.67 10.79 -14.36
CA VAL A 50 -3.03 9.39 -14.17
C VAL A 50 -2.63 8.56 -15.38
N GLU A 51 -2.80 9.07 -16.59
CA GLU A 51 -2.36 8.39 -17.82
C GLU A 51 -0.83 8.25 -17.89
N GLU A 52 -0.10 9.32 -17.58
CA GLU A 52 1.37 9.31 -17.47
C GLU A 52 1.86 8.26 -16.46
N ALA A 53 1.26 8.25 -15.25
CA ALA A 53 1.60 7.28 -14.22
C ALA A 53 1.24 5.84 -14.62
N ALA A 54 0.10 5.63 -15.27
CA ALA A 54 -0.34 4.31 -15.72
C ALA A 54 0.60 3.72 -16.77
N GLU A 55 1.07 4.53 -17.72
CA GLU A 55 2.04 4.06 -18.73
C GLU A 55 3.40 3.73 -18.08
N ALA A 56 3.87 4.54 -17.13
CA ALA A 56 5.09 4.23 -16.38
C ALA A 56 4.97 2.91 -15.60
N LEU A 57 3.87 2.70 -14.87
CA LEU A 57 3.63 1.47 -14.11
C LEU A 57 3.51 0.25 -15.03
N LYS A 58 2.90 0.40 -16.20
CA LYS A 58 2.80 -0.65 -17.21
C LYS A 58 4.17 -1.09 -17.72
N GLN A 59 5.10 -0.16 -17.95
CA GLN A 59 6.48 -0.51 -18.35
C GLN A 59 7.22 -1.25 -17.23
N ILE A 60 7.03 -0.84 -15.98
CA ILE A 60 7.62 -1.53 -14.82
C ILE A 60 7.05 -2.94 -14.67
N ALA A 61 5.74 -3.10 -14.76
CA ALA A 61 5.06 -4.39 -14.67
C ALA A 61 5.48 -5.33 -15.82
N LYS A 62 5.61 -4.83 -17.05
CA LYS A 62 6.11 -5.60 -18.21
C LYS A 62 7.51 -6.18 -17.98
N SER A 63 8.37 -5.47 -17.25
CA SER A 63 9.71 -5.95 -16.90
C SER A 63 9.75 -7.00 -15.77
N GLY A 64 8.58 -7.45 -15.28
CA GLY A 64 8.47 -8.42 -14.18
C GLY A 64 8.81 -7.85 -12.80
N LYS A 65 9.03 -6.54 -12.70
CA LYS A 65 9.35 -5.86 -11.44
C LYS A 65 8.10 -5.68 -10.58
N LYS A 66 8.28 -5.77 -9.26
CA LYS A 66 7.18 -5.61 -8.30
C LYS A 66 6.91 -4.14 -7.99
N ILE A 67 5.63 -3.80 -7.92
CA ILE A 67 5.11 -2.50 -7.52
C ILE A 67 4.47 -2.68 -6.14
N LEU A 68 4.87 -1.87 -5.17
CA LEU A 68 4.35 -1.96 -3.80
C LEU A 68 3.24 -0.94 -3.58
N PHE A 69 2.05 -1.44 -3.25
CA PHE A 69 0.88 -0.61 -2.95
C PHE A 69 0.83 -0.33 -1.45
N VAL A 70 0.62 0.93 -1.04
CA VAL A 70 0.60 1.32 0.37
C VAL A 70 -0.64 2.15 0.64
N ALA A 71 -1.52 1.67 1.51
CA ALA A 71 -2.77 2.35 1.80
C ALA A 71 -3.12 2.23 3.28
N THR A 72 -2.81 3.26 4.07
CA THR A 72 -3.07 3.26 5.52
C THR A 72 -4.41 3.92 5.88
N LYS A 73 -5.03 4.63 4.93
CA LYS A 73 -6.36 5.26 5.09
C LYS A 73 -7.45 4.19 5.21
N LYS A 74 -8.34 4.32 6.19
CA LYS A 74 -9.42 3.36 6.47
C LYS A 74 -10.27 3.05 5.22
N GLN A 75 -10.57 4.06 4.42
CA GLN A 75 -11.36 3.96 3.18
C GLN A 75 -10.64 3.20 2.07
N ALA A 76 -9.31 3.18 2.07
CA ALA A 76 -8.49 2.61 0.99
C ALA A 76 -7.96 1.21 1.29
N LYS A 77 -7.93 0.78 2.57
CA LYS A 77 -7.29 -0.47 2.98
C LYS A 77 -7.77 -1.70 2.21
N GLN A 78 -9.06 -2.00 2.29
CA GLN A 78 -9.63 -3.22 1.69
C GLN A 78 -9.57 -3.16 0.17
N VAL A 79 -9.95 -2.02 -0.42
CA VAL A 79 -9.92 -1.81 -1.87
C VAL A 79 -8.52 -2.05 -2.44
N VAL A 80 -7.48 -1.49 -1.81
CA VAL A 80 -6.10 -1.64 -2.29
C VAL A 80 -5.59 -3.07 -2.08
N ALA A 81 -5.91 -3.72 -0.95
CA ALA A 81 -5.54 -5.12 -0.73
C ALA A 81 -6.14 -6.05 -1.77
N GLU A 82 -7.45 -5.94 -2.03
CA GLU A 82 -8.15 -6.78 -2.99
C GLU A 82 -7.61 -6.59 -4.42
N LYS A 83 -7.40 -5.34 -4.84
CA LYS A 83 -6.90 -5.03 -6.20
C LYS A 83 -5.44 -5.38 -6.38
N ALA A 84 -4.60 -5.23 -5.36
CA ALA A 84 -3.19 -5.62 -5.46
C ALA A 84 -3.04 -7.15 -5.43
N ALA A 85 -3.83 -7.85 -4.60
CA ALA A 85 -3.83 -9.31 -4.53
C ALA A 85 -4.29 -9.94 -5.86
N SER A 86 -5.32 -9.40 -6.51
CA SER A 86 -5.82 -9.93 -7.79
C SER A 86 -4.80 -9.86 -8.93
N VAL A 87 -3.81 -8.98 -8.83
CA VAL A 87 -2.71 -8.84 -9.81
C VAL A 87 -1.36 -9.35 -9.28
N ASN A 88 -1.37 -10.07 -8.15
CA ASN A 88 -0.18 -10.64 -7.51
C ASN A 88 0.95 -9.60 -7.25
N MET A 89 0.54 -8.41 -6.81
CA MET A 89 1.44 -7.34 -6.39
C MET A 89 1.45 -7.18 -4.86
N PRO A 90 2.61 -6.89 -4.27
CA PRO A 90 2.72 -6.70 -2.83
C PRO A 90 1.99 -5.43 -2.38
N TYR A 91 1.41 -5.46 -1.17
CA TYR A 91 0.70 -4.32 -0.60
C TYR A 91 0.90 -4.16 0.91
N VAL A 92 0.77 -2.96 1.46
CA VAL A 92 0.80 -2.68 2.90
C VAL A 92 -0.38 -1.80 3.24
N ILE A 93 -1.35 -2.38 3.95
CA ILE A 93 -2.60 -1.69 4.29
C ILE A 93 -2.73 -1.36 5.78
N GLU A 94 -1.84 -1.90 6.61
CA GLU A 94 -1.88 -1.66 8.04
C GLU A 94 -0.88 -0.57 8.43
N ARG A 95 0.20 -0.93 9.11
CA ARG A 95 1.24 0.01 9.49
C ARG A 95 2.38 -0.08 8.49
N TRP A 96 2.85 1.06 8.01
CA TRP A 96 4.13 1.17 7.31
C TRP A 96 5.27 1.26 8.34
N PRO A 97 6.08 0.21 8.56
CA PRO A 97 7.17 0.28 9.50
C PRO A 97 8.28 1.22 8.97
N GLY A 98 8.81 2.05 9.86
CA GLY A 98 10.01 2.83 9.56
C GLY A 98 11.15 1.89 9.14
N GLY A 99 11.93 2.29 8.14
CA GLY A 99 12.99 1.43 7.61
C GLY A 99 12.54 0.36 6.64
N MET A 100 11.26 0.34 6.20
CA MET A 100 10.78 -0.72 5.31
C MET A 100 11.59 -0.86 4.00
N LEU A 101 11.93 0.28 3.41
CA LEU A 101 12.72 0.35 2.18
C LEU A 101 14.21 0.61 2.45
N THR A 102 14.51 1.46 3.43
CA THR A 102 15.89 1.87 3.73
C THR A 102 16.66 0.84 4.57
N ASN A 103 15.98 0.00 5.34
CA ASN A 103 16.54 -1.10 6.12
C ASN A 103 15.84 -2.43 5.77
N PHE A 104 15.77 -2.72 4.47
CA PHE A 104 15.18 -3.94 3.94
C PHE A 104 15.78 -5.24 4.48
N PRO A 105 17.09 -5.36 4.78
CA PRO A 105 17.64 -6.55 5.43
C PRO A 105 16.97 -6.87 6.77
N THR A 106 16.60 -5.86 7.57
CA THR A 106 15.91 -6.07 8.85
C THR A 106 14.45 -6.50 8.65
N ILE A 107 13.77 -5.96 7.65
CA ILE A 107 12.42 -6.42 7.29
C ILE A 107 12.44 -7.88 6.85
N ARG A 108 13.42 -8.28 6.02
CA ARG A 108 13.58 -9.68 5.62
C ARG A 108 13.83 -10.61 6.80
N LYS A 109 14.53 -10.16 7.85
CA LYS A 109 14.67 -10.95 9.10
C LYS A 109 13.31 -11.16 9.78
N ALA A 110 12.45 -10.14 9.81
CA ALA A 110 11.10 -10.26 10.37
C ALA A 110 10.21 -11.21 9.55
N VAL A 111 10.28 -11.16 8.21
CA VAL A 111 9.62 -12.12 7.31
C VAL A 111 10.16 -13.53 7.52
N LYS A 112 11.48 -13.70 7.64
CA LYS A 112 12.09 -15.01 7.91
C LYS A 112 11.62 -15.60 9.24
N LYS A 113 11.45 -14.76 10.28
CA LYS A 113 10.89 -15.18 11.57
C LYS A 113 9.47 -15.72 11.43
N MET A 114 8.65 -15.14 10.55
CA MET A 114 7.32 -15.64 10.22
C MET A 114 7.38 -17.07 9.68
N ALA A 115 8.25 -17.32 8.70
CA ALA A 115 8.47 -18.66 8.14
C ALA A 115 9.05 -19.66 9.16
N THR A 116 9.90 -19.21 10.10
CA THR A 116 10.37 -20.06 11.20
C THR A 116 9.24 -20.48 12.12
N ILE A 117 8.30 -19.58 12.44
CA ILE A 117 7.12 -19.92 13.25
C ILE A 117 6.23 -20.94 12.52
N ASP A 118 6.06 -20.79 11.21
CA ASP A 118 5.28 -21.75 10.42
C ASP A 118 5.90 -23.15 10.44
N LYS A 119 7.22 -23.26 10.32
CA LYS A 119 7.95 -24.54 10.46
C LYS A 119 7.78 -25.16 11.84
N LEU A 120 7.95 -24.36 12.91
CA LEU A 120 7.76 -24.83 14.29
C LEU A 120 6.35 -25.40 14.53
N THR A 121 5.34 -24.85 13.84
CA THR A 121 3.96 -25.31 13.94
C THR A 121 3.76 -26.65 13.22
N ASN A 122 4.46 -26.87 12.10
CA ASN A 122 4.33 -28.08 11.28
C ASN A 122 5.17 -29.26 11.78
N ASP A 123 6.34 -28.99 12.39
CA ASP A 123 7.32 -30.02 12.78
C ASP A 123 6.98 -30.72 14.12
N GLY A 124 5.80 -30.47 14.69
CA GLY A 124 5.34 -31.09 15.95
C GLY A 124 5.95 -30.52 17.23
N THR A 125 7.05 -29.75 17.15
CA THR A 125 7.65 -29.04 18.31
C THR A 125 6.65 -28.14 19.04
N TYR A 126 5.62 -27.67 18.34
CA TYR A 126 4.51 -26.89 18.88
C TYR A 126 3.75 -27.57 20.01
N SER A 127 3.64 -28.91 20.01
CA SER A 127 2.92 -29.66 21.05
C SER A 127 3.67 -29.73 22.38
N ASN A 128 4.98 -29.50 22.38
CA ASN A 128 5.83 -29.55 23.57
C ASN A 128 5.88 -28.22 24.33
N LEU A 129 5.20 -27.18 23.82
CA LEU A 129 5.16 -25.85 24.42
C LEU A 129 3.99 -25.69 25.39
N SER A 130 4.18 -24.83 26.39
CA SER A 130 3.09 -24.46 27.29
C SER A 130 2.00 -23.67 26.54
N LYS A 131 0.76 -23.73 27.05
CA LYS A 131 -0.37 -22.94 26.51
C LYS A 131 -0.05 -21.43 26.43
N ARG A 132 0.76 -20.92 27.36
CA ARG A 132 1.19 -19.51 27.38
C ARG A 132 2.13 -19.19 26.22
N GLU A 133 3.10 -20.06 25.95
CA GLU A 133 4.06 -19.88 24.84
C GLU A 133 3.37 -20.01 23.48
N ILE A 134 2.50 -21.01 23.34
CA ILE A 134 1.63 -21.18 22.17
C ILE A 134 0.86 -19.89 21.87
N LEU A 135 0.22 -19.31 22.90
CA LEU A 135 -0.53 -18.07 22.74
C LEU A 135 0.37 -16.88 22.31
N GLN A 136 1.58 -16.78 22.87
CA GLN A 136 2.53 -15.72 22.50
C GLN A 136 3.00 -15.87 21.05
N ILE A 137 3.36 -17.08 20.64
CA ILE A 137 3.82 -17.39 19.28
C ILE A 137 2.69 -17.12 18.27
N SER A 138 1.47 -17.59 18.57
CA SER A 138 0.29 -17.36 17.74
C SER A 138 0.00 -15.85 17.56
N ARG A 139 0.02 -15.07 18.65
CA ARG A 139 -0.14 -13.61 18.58
C ARG A 139 0.97 -12.94 17.77
N GLN A 140 2.21 -13.39 17.92
CA GLN A 140 3.33 -12.87 17.13
C GLN A 140 3.17 -13.19 15.65
N ARG A 141 2.76 -14.41 15.30
CA ARG A 141 2.52 -14.84 13.92
C ARG A 141 1.40 -14.07 13.26
N ALA A 142 0.27 -13.91 13.94
CA ALA A 142 -0.88 -13.14 13.44
C ALA A 142 -0.51 -11.66 13.22
N LYS A 143 0.30 -11.07 14.12
CA LYS A 143 0.80 -9.70 13.96
C LYS A 143 1.76 -9.56 12.79
N LEU A 144 2.63 -10.54 12.56
CA LEU A 144 3.54 -10.54 11.41
C LEU A 144 2.76 -10.72 10.09
N GLU A 145 1.81 -11.65 10.04
CA GLU A 145 0.96 -11.89 8.86
C GLU A 145 0.25 -10.61 8.44
N LYS A 146 -0.44 -9.99 9.40
CA LYS A 146 -1.25 -8.81 9.18
C LYS A 146 -0.43 -7.62 8.64
N ASN A 147 0.85 -7.52 8.99
CA ASN A 147 1.70 -6.40 8.59
C ASN A 147 2.59 -6.70 7.38
N LEU A 148 3.07 -7.93 7.23
CA LEU A 148 4.13 -8.30 6.30
C LEU A 148 3.80 -9.51 5.41
N GLY A 149 2.63 -10.14 5.57
CA GLY A 149 2.27 -11.36 4.84
C GLY A 149 2.33 -11.18 3.32
N SER A 150 1.75 -10.08 2.83
CA SER A 150 1.74 -9.68 1.42
C SER A 150 3.12 -9.34 0.83
N ILE A 151 4.15 -9.13 1.65
CA ILE A 151 5.53 -8.89 1.20
C ILE A 151 6.46 -10.07 1.51
N ALA A 152 5.92 -11.21 1.94
CA ALA A 152 6.72 -12.36 2.33
C ALA A 152 7.59 -12.88 1.18
N ASP A 153 7.05 -12.85 -0.05
CA ASP A 153 7.74 -13.28 -1.26
C ASP A 153 8.66 -12.21 -1.86
N LEU A 154 8.75 -11.04 -1.21
CA LEU A 154 9.56 -9.94 -1.71
C LEU A 154 11.06 -10.21 -1.43
N THR A 155 11.79 -10.60 -2.46
CA THR A 155 13.24 -10.89 -2.36
C THR A 155 14.11 -9.65 -2.53
N ARG A 156 13.63 -8.67 -3.29
CA ARG A 156 14.31 -7.43 -3.67
C ARG A 156 13.39 -6.23 -3.43
N LEU A 157 13.96 -5.03 -3.37
CA LEU A 157 13.18 -3.80 -3.24
C LEU A 157 12.19 -3.64 -4.40
N PRO A 158 10.98 -3.09 -4.13
CA PRO A 158 10.03 -2.79 -5.19
C PRO A 158 10.57 -1.67 -6.07
N SER A 159 10.18 -1.67 -7.34
CA SER A 159 10.66 -0.69 -8.33
C SER A 159 9.76 0.54 -8.46
N ALA A 160 8.54 0.46 -7.94
CA ALA A 160 7.65 1.61 -7.80
C ALA A 160 6.81 1.48 -6.53
N LEU A 161 6.26 2.62 -6.11
CA LEU A 161 5.37 2.73 -4.98
C LEU A 161 4.09 3.44 -5.41
N LEU A 162 2.96 2.91 -4.99
CA LEU A 162 1.68 3.61 -5.05
C LEU A 162 1.25 3.90 -3.62
N LEU A 163 1.10 5.17 -3.26
CA LEU A 163 0.91 5.60 -1.88
C LEU A 163 -0.45 6.27 -1.69
N SER A 164 -1.16 5.87 -0.63
CA SER A 164 -2.34 6.53 -0.09
C SER A 164 -2.23 6.55 1.43
N THR A 165 -1.51 7.55 1.95
CA THR A 165 -1.30 7.75 3.40
C THR A 165 -2.02 9.01 3.87
N ASN A 166 -2.38 9.02 5.15
CA ASN A 166 -2.84 10.25 5.82
C ASN A 166 -1.72 11.29 5.93
#